data_AF-A0A2J6T5A2-F1
#
_entry.id   AF-A0A2J6T5A2-F1
#
_cell.length_a   1.000
_cell.length_b   1.000
_cell.length_c   1.000
_cell.angle_alpha   90.00
_cell.angle_beta   90.00
_cell.angle_gamma   90.00
#
_symmetry.space_group_name_H-M   'P 1'
#
loop_
_entity.id
_entity.type
_entity.pdbx_description
1 polymer ?
#
loop_
_entity_poly.entity_id
_entity_poly.type
_entity_poly.pdbx_seq_one_letter_code
_entity_poly.pdbx_strand_id
1 'polypeptide(L)'
;MSEDERYCTSTQYRLWSFTPDSLLALRSRTNRLAADRVREAVRRVREARALSSADTSEAENGRSASAIPEGEVDCLTVDEELKLVAFYCRQTLSLGDHLKVPTDVKATAIQYIKRFYITNSLMTYHPTDILKTALFFATKTENHYFRLTKFADAIGGTKPEDVLASEFLLTQGLRFTFDVRHPFRALEGAIMDLQALSKGDIPALPNGEAVTGPSPQNMEKRVRNAHGKARDCLKTSALLTDAYFHFTPSQIMVAALINADRDLTEWYIKLKFPASAGAPQQKVLATVEKCAVMLKEIDSSSEPSATEKKELGALMKKLKKCRNPEKMDLVGLQRAKREGEEGNDEKIVKKRKLEREQLTKEGEVFGPGLKKS
;
A
#
# COMPACT_ATOMS: atom_id res chain seq x y z
N MET A 1 -5.46 -17.21 -24.78
CA MET A 1 -5.40 -16.07 -23.84
C MET A 1 -3.96 -15.61 -23.75
N SER A 2 -3.67 -14.40 -24.19
CA SER A 2 -2.32 -13.81 -24.09
C SER A 2 -1.93 -13.55 -22.64
N GLU A 3 -0.66 -13.29 -22.38
CA GLU A 3 -0.14 -12.87 -21.07
C GLU A 3 -0.79 -11.56 -20.58
N ASP A 4 -1.05 -10.62 -21.49
CA ASP A 4 -1.72 -9.35 -21.19
C ASP A 4 -3.18 -9.56 -20.79
N GLU A 5 -3.92 -10.38 -21.53
CA GLU A 5 -5.29 -10.75 -21.18
C GLU A 5 -5.34 -11.46 -19.82
N ARG A 6 -4.37 -12.34 -19.55
CA ARG A 6 -4.28 -13.04 -18.26
C ARG A 6 -4.05 -12.04 -17.13
N TYR A 7 -3.15 -11.07 -17.28
CA TYR A 7 -2.95 -10.04 -16.26
C TYR A 7 -4.22 -9.20 -16.03
N CYS A 8 -4.94 -8.86 -17.10
CA CYS A 8 -6.17 -8.08 -17.03
C CYS A 8 -7.31 -8.79 -16.29
N THR A 9 -7.30 -10.12 -16.21
CA THR A 9 -8.32 -10.87 -15.43
C THR A 9 -8.11 -10.78 -13.92
N SER A 10 -6.92 -10.34 -13.49
CA SER A 10 -6.55 -10.33 -12.08
C SER A 10 -7.19 -9.23 -11.25
N THR A 11 -7.27 -9.47 -9.95
CA THR A 11 -7.77 -8.48 -8.97
C THR A 11 -6.89 -7.25 -8.88
N GLN A 12 -5.56 -7.38 -9.03
CA GLN A 12 -4.64 -6.26 -9.05
C GLN A 12 -4.97 -5.28 -10.18
N TYR A 13 -5.15 -5.76 -11.41
CA TYR A 13 -5.53 -4.89 -12.53
C TYR A 13 -6.94 -4.32 -12.35
N ARG A 14 -7.91 -5.19 -12.05
CA ARG A 14 -9.33 -4.81 -12.05
C ARG A 14 -9.71 -3.84 -10.93
N LEU A 15 -9.02 -3.92 -9.78
CA LEU A 15 -9.42 -3.20 -8.56
C LEU A 15 -8.36 -2.24 -8.03
N TRP A 16 -7.10 -2.41 -8.42
CA TRP A 16 -5.97 -1.68 -7.87
C TRP A 16 -5.06 -1.07 -8.94
N SER A 17 -5.58 -0.89 -10.16
CA SER A 17 -4.91 -0.10 -11.19
C SER A 17 -5.75 1.11 -11.55
N PHE A 18 -5.13 2.28 -11.51
CA PHE A 18 -5.77 3.59 -11.57
C PHE A 18 -5.00 4.51 -12.51
N THR A 19 -5.72 5.42 -13.15
CA THR A 19 -5.08 6.62 -13.71
C THR A 19 -4.66 7.55 -12.56
N PRO A 20 -3.61 8.40 -12.73
CA PRO A 20 -3.20 9.37 -11.72
C PRO A 20 -4.36 10.22 -11.19
N ASP A 21 -5.20 10.75 -12.08
CA ASP A 21 -6.35 11.59 -11.71
C ASP A 21 -7.39 10.81 -10.90
N SER A 22 -7.70 9.57 -11.30
CA SER A 22 -8.65 8.74 -10.55
C SER A 22 -8.15 8.34 -9.16
N LEU A 23 -6.83 8.13 -9.01
CA LEU A 23 -6.22 7.82 -7.72
C LEU A 23 -6.25 9.05 -6.79
N LEU A 24 -5.91 10.23 -7.33
CA LEU A 24 -5.97 11.49 -6.60
C LEU A 24 -7.41 11.82 -6.18
N ALA A 25 -8.39 11.65 -7.08
CA ALA A 25 -9.79 11.86 -6.79
C ALA A 25 -10.29 10.92 -5.68
N LEU A 26 -9.87 9.65 -5.70
CA LEU A 26 -10.21 8.68 -4.66
C LEU A 26 -9.63 9.08 -3.30
N ARG A 27 -8.34 9.43 -3.25
CA ARG A 27 -7.68 9.92 -2.02
C ARG A 27 -8.33 11.18 -1.47
N SER A 28 -8.63 12.14 -2.34
CA SER A 28 -9.29 13.40 -1.98
C SER A 28 -10.67 13.16 -1.39
N ARG A 29 -11.45 12.24 -1.99
CA ARG A 29 -12.75 11.83 -1.47
C ARG A 29 -12.63 11.15 -0.12
N THR A 30 -11.71 10.20 0.03
CA THR A 30 -11.46 9.47 1.29
C THR A 30 -11.07 10.42 2.42
N ASN A 31 -10.11 11.33 2.16
CA ASN A 31 -9.66 12.33 3.12
C ASN A 31 -10.79 13.27 3.56
N ARG A 32 -11.56 13.82 2.61
CA ARG A 32 -12.70 14.70 2.92
C ARG A 32 -13.74 14.00 3.79
N LEU A 33 -14.18 12.80 3.40
CA LEU A 33 -15.16 12.03 4.18
C LEU A 33 -14.65 11.68 5.58
N ALA A 34 -13.36 11.36 5.71
CA ALA A 34 -12.76 11.11 7.01
C ALA A 34 -12.69 12.37 7.88
N ALA A 35 -12.32 13.52 7.31
CA ALA A 35 -12.29 14.79 8.03
C ALA A 35 -13.69 15.16 8.55
N ASP A 36 -14.73 15.02 7.72
CA ASP A 36 -16.12 15.27 8.13
C ASP A 36 -16.53 14.36 9.30
N ARG A 37 -16.25 13.05 9.18
CA ARG A 37 -16.53 12.07 10.24
C ARG A 37 -15.76 12.34 11.54
N VAL A 38 -14.51 12.79 11.45
CA VAL A 38 -13.70 13.18 12.63
C VAL A 38 -14.32 14.38 13.32
N ARG A 39 -14.70 15.43 12.56
CA ARG A 39 -15.34 16.63 13.13
C ARG A 39 -16.65 16.28 13.81
N GLU A 40 -17.48 15.44 13.19
CA GLU A 40 -18.73 14.98 13.79
C GLU A 40 -18.52 14.13 15.05
N ALA A 41 -17.59 13.17 15.02
CA ALA A 41 -17.28 12.34 16.18
C ALA A 41 -16.73 13.17 17.34
N VAL A 42 -15.84 14.13 17.07
CA VAL A 42 -15.35 15.07 18.09
C VAL A 42 -16.49 15.92 18.66
N ARG A 43 -17.39 16.43 17.81
CA ARG A 43 -18.58 17.18 18.26
C ARG A 43 -19.45 16.34 19.20
N ARG A 44 -19.78 15.10 18.82
CA ARG A 44 -20.57 14.18 19.66
C ARG A 44 -19.93 13.93 21.03
N VAL A 45 -18.61 13.71 21.07
CA VAL A 45 -17.91 13.48 22.34
C VAL A 45 -17.89 14.75 23.21
N ARG A 46 -17.79 15.95 22.62
CA ARG A 46 -17.89 17.22 23.36
C ARG A 46 -19.29 17.43 23.94
N GLU A 47 -20.33 17.20 23.15
CA GLU A 47 -21.73 17.29 23.59
C GLU A 47 -22.02 16.31 24.73
N ALA A 48 -21.57 15.06 24.62
CA ALA A 48 -21.73 14.06 25.67
C ALA A 48 -21.03 14.45 26.98
N ARG A 49 -19.82 15.05 26.89
CA ARG A 49 -19.11 15.58 28.07
C ARG A 49 -19.82 16.77 28.70
N ALA A 50 -20.34 17.69 27.90
CA ALA A 50 -21.09 18.85 28.42
C ALA A 50 -22.34 18.40 29.19
N LEU A 51 -23.06 17.40 28.67
CA LEU A 51 -24.21 16.80 29.35
C LEU A 51 -23.83 16.10 30.66
N SER A 52 -22.75 15.31 30.69
CA SER A 52 -22.32 14.63 31.92
C SER A 52 -21.79 15.61 32.99
N SER A 53 -21.24 16.75 32.57
CA SER A 53 -20.74 17.81 33.46
C SER A 53 -21.87 18.64 34.08
N ALA A 54 -23.07 18.63 33.49
CA ALA A 54 -24.24 19.31 34.03
C ALA A 54 -24.93 18.52 35.16
N ASP A 55 -24.69 17.21 35.26
CA ASP A 55 -25.30 16.30 36.25
C ASP A 55 -24.38 15.97 37.45
N THR A 56 -23.12 16.40 37.46
CA THR A 56 -22.17 16.09 38.56
C THR A 56 -21.39 17.33 39.00
N SER A 57 -21.83 17.96 40.08
CA SER A 57 -20.98 18.83 40.90
C SER A 57 -19.93 17.97 41.61
N GLU A 58 -18.66 18.28 41.37
CA GLU A 58 -17.47 17.87 42.14
C GLU A 58 -17.15 16.36 42.22
N ALA A 59 -16.25 15.89 41.36
CA ALA A 59 -15.17 14.95 41.71
C ALA A 59 -14.17 14.82 40.55
N GLU A 60 -13.08 15.60 40.61
CA GLU A 60 -11.86 15.28 39.85
C GLU A 60 -11.21 14.02 40.45
N ASN A 61 -10.96 12.99 39.64
CA ASN A 61 -9.58 12.56 39.38
C ASN A 61 -9.46 11.40 38.38
N GLY A 62 -8.53 11.57 37.44
CA GLY A 62 -7.64 10.48 37.06
C GLY A 62 -8.11 9.50 35.99
N ARG A 63 -8.35 9.96 34.75
CA ARG A 63 -8.03 9.17 33.56
C ARG A 63 -7.47 10.07 32.48
N SER A 64 -6.28 9.73 31.96
CA SER A 64 -5.61 10.38 30.84
C SER A 64 -6.47 10.34 29.57
N ALA A 65 -7.51 11.16 29.51
CA ALA A 65 -8.25 11.42 28.29
C ALA A 65 -7.34 12.30 27.43
N SER A 66 -6.96 11.82 26.24
CA SER A 66 -6.34 12.69 25.25
C SER A 66 -7.21 13.94 25.12
N ALA A 67 -6.63 15.11 25.44
CA ALA A 67 -7.32 16.38 25.38
C ALA A 67 -7.99 16.48 24.00
N ILE A 68 -9.32 16.44 23.99
CA ILE A 68 -10.07 16.68 22.77
C ILE A 68 -9.72 18.12 22.39
N PRO A 69 -9.26 18.39 21.16
CA PRO A 69 -8.90 19.76 20.78
C PRO A 69 -10.05 20.70 21.11
N GLU A 70 -9.76 21.90 21.61
CA GLU A 70 -10.76 22.97 21.71
C GLU A 70 -10.83 23.71 20.36
N GLY A 71 -12.03 24.11 19.92
CA GLY A 71 -12.23 24.80 18.63
C GLY A 71 -12.42 23.87 17.42
N GLU A 72 -12.14 24.38 16.21
CA GLU A 72 -12.25 23.61 14.97
C GLU A 72 -11.14 22.55 14.88
N VAL A 73 -11.47 21.34 14.41
CA VAL A 73 -10.49 20.25 14.29
C VAL A 73 -9.68 20.45 13.01
N ASP A 74 -8.40 20.79 13.15
CA ASP A 74 -7.44 20.84 12.04
C ASP A 74 -7.08 19.42 11.57
N CYS A 75 -7.78 18.97 10.53
CA CYS A 75 -7.60 17.67 9.90
C CYS A 75 -6.40 17.65 8.93
N LEU A 76 -5.85 16.46 8.69
CA LEU A 76 -4.79 16.27 7.69
C LEU A 76 -5.33 16.55 6.28
N THR A 77 -4.49 17.17 5.46
CA THR A 77 -4.69 17.26 4.00
C THR A 77 -4.26 15.95 3.32
N VAL A 78 -4.62 15.78 2.05
CA VAL A 78 -4.22 14.62 1.24
C VAL A 78 -2.70 14.47 1.20
N ASP A 79 -1.96 15.56 0.97
CA ASP A 79 -0.49 15.52 0.87
C ASP A 79 0.16 15.19 2.21
N GLU A 80 -0.39 15.69 3.31
CA GLU A 80 0.05 15.35 4.67
C GLU A 80 -0.18 13.87 4.98
N GLU A 81 -1.35 13.31 4.61
CA GLU A 81 -1.61 11.87 4.72
C GLU A 81 -0.62 11.06 3.89
N LEU A 82 -0.34 11.45 2.64
CA LEU A 82 0.60 10.76 1.77
C LEU A 82 2.03 10.74 2.33
N LYS A 83 2.50 11.85 2.90
CA LYS A 83 3.80 11.92 3.58
C LYS A 83 3.88 10.95 4.76
N LEU A 84 2.81 10.88 5.56
CA LEU A 84 2.73 9.92 6.67
C LEU A 84 2.68 8.48 6.16
N VAL A 85 1.87 8.16 5.15
CA VAL A 85 1.84 6.82 4.53
C VAL A 85 3.23 6.41 4.07
N ALA A 86 3.94 7.26 3.32
CA ALA A 86 5.29 6.98 2.85
C ALA A 86 6.27 6.71 4.02
N PHE A 87 6.18 7.48 5.11
CA PHE A 87 6.95 7.23 6.32
C PHE A 87 6.63 5.88 6.97
N TYR A 88 5.36 5.52 7.10
CA TYR A 88 4.97 4.24 7.68
C TYR A 88 5.34 3.06 6.77
N CYS A 89 5.31 3.21 5.44
CA CYS A 89 5.86 2.21 4.53
C CYS A 89 7.37 1.99 4.72
N ARG A 90 8.15 3.06 4.94
CA ARG A 90 9.58 2.94 5.30
C ARG A 90 9.79 2.23 6.64
N GLN A 91 8.97 2.55 7.64
CA GLN A 91 9.00 1.81 8.92
C GLN A 91 8.64 0.33 8.73
N THR A 92 7.70 -0.01 7.85
CA THR A 92 7.37 -1.40 7.54
C THR A 92 8.54 -2.15 6.90
N LEU A 93 9.32 -1.49 6.02
CA LEU A 93 10.55 -2.08 5.49
C LEU A 93 11.55 -2.39 6.62
N SER A 94 11.85 -1.39 7.45
CA SER A 94 12.78 -1.53 8.58
C SER A 94 12.33 -2.59 9.57
N LEU A 95 11.03 -2.64 9.89
CA LEU A 95 10.47 -3.67 10.75
C LEU A 95 10.58 -5.06 10.11
N GLY A 96 10.33 -5.16 8.80
CA GLY A 96 10.50 -6.41 8.08
C GLY A 96 11.94 -6.91 8.10
N ASP A 97 12.92 -6.01 8.00
CA ASP A 97 14.35 -6.34 8.13
C ASP A 97 14.69 -6.81 9.54
N HIS A 98 14.20 -6.11 10.57
CA HIS A 98 14.35 -6.52 11.98
C HIS A 98 13.76 -7.92 12.24
N LEU A 99 12.59 -8.19 11.68
CA LEU A 99 11.92 -9.49 11.78
C LEU A 99 12.49 -10.55 10.82
N LYS A 100 13.44 -10.18 9.96
CA LYS A 100 14.08 -11.04 8.95
C LYS A 100 13.09 -11.75 8.02
N VAL A 101 11.99 -11.06 7.68
CA VAL A 101 11.00 -11.61 6.74
C VAL A 101 11.45 -11.45 5.28
N PRO A 102 11.03 -12.35 4.37
CA PRO A 102 11.37 -12.27 2.95
C PRO A 102 10.98 -10.94 2.28
N THR A 103 11.63 -10.65 1.15
CA THR A 103 11.34 -9.43 0.36
C THR A 103 9.89 -9.38 -0.10
N ASP A 104 9.35 -10.50 -0.57
CA ASP A 104 7.96 -10.60 -1.03
C ASP A 104 6.97 -10.27 0.10
N VAL A 105 7.21 -10.77 1.31
CA VAL A 105 6.41 -10.44 2.50
C VAL A 105 6.40 -8.93 2.77
N LYS A 106 7.58 -8.28 2.75
CA LYS A 106 7.68 -6.83 2.96
C LYS A 106 6.94 -6.05 1.88
N ALA A 107 7.10 -6.47 0.62
CA ALA A 107 6.45 -5.83 -0.52
C ALA A 107 4.93 -5.96 -0.46
N THR A 108 4.41 -7.16 -0.17
CA THR A 108 2.97 -7.42 0.02
C THR A 108 2.40 -6.61 1.17
N ALA A 109 3.10 -6.54 2.31
CA ALA A 109 2.68 -5.72 3.46
C ALA A 109 2.54 -4.23 3.09
N ILE A 110 3.50 -3.68 2.34
CA ILE A 110 3.43 -2.29 1.87
C ILE A 110 2.25 -2.10 0.92
N GLN A 111 2.04 -3.01 -0.02
CA GLN A 111 0.89 -2.94 -0.90
C GLN A 111 -0.43 -3.00 -0.13
N TYR A 112 -0.52 -3.81 0.93
CA TYR A 112 -1.69 -3.83 1.79
C TYR A 112 -1.92 -2.50 2.50
N ILE A 113 -0.86 -1.90 3.07
CA ILE A 113 -0.95 -0.58 3.71
C ILE A 113 -1.42 0.47 2.71
N LYS A 114 -0.81 0.52 1.51
CA LYS A 114 -1.16 1.53 0.49
C LYS A 114 -2.58 1.34 -0.03
N ARG A 115 -3.00 0.09 -0.32
CA ARG A 115 -4.37 -0.23 -0.75
C ARG A 115 -5.38 0.15 0.33
N PHE A 116 -5.08 -0.15 1.59
CA PHE A 116 -5.93 0.19 2.73
C PHE A 116 -6.12 1.71 2.86
N TYR A 117 -5.04 2.49 2.76
CA TYR A 117 -5.08 3.96 2.92
C TYR A 117 -5.51 4.75 1.68
N ILE A 118 -5.88 4.07 0.59
CA ILE A 118 -6.58 4.73 -0.52
C ILE A 118 -8.08 4.88 -0.22
N THR A 119 -8.66 3.91 0.49
CA THR A 119 -10.09 3.86 0.84
C THR A 119 -10.36 4.18 2.31
N ASN A 120 -9.31 4.27 3.13
CA ASN A 120 -9.37 4.66 4.54
C ASN A 120 -8.39 5.79 4.81
N SER A 121 -8.67 6.61 5.82
CA SER A 121 -7.78 7.70 6.24
C SER A 121 -7.01 7.33 7.51
N LEU A 122 -5.81 7.88 7.65
CA LEU A 122 -4.98 7.77 8.86
C LEU A 122 -5.68 8.39 10.08
N MET A 123 -6.55 9.39 9.84
CA MET A 123 -7.35 10.02 10.89
C MET A 123 -8.38 9.05 11.47
N THR A 124 -8.79 8.03 10.73
CA THR A 124 -9.75 7.01 11.17
C THR A 124 -9.04 5.82 11.82
N TYR A 125 -8.04 5.26 11.14
CA TYR A 125 -7.31 4.08 11.59
C TYR A 125 -5.83 4.38 11.68
N HIS A 126 -5.24 4.15 12.85
CA HIS A 126 -3.87 4.58 13.08
C HIS A 126 -2.87 3.63 12.38
N PRO A 127 -1.87 4.16 11.67
CA PRO A 127 -0.95 3.36 10.86
C PRO A 127 -0.09 2.39 11.66
N THR A 128 0.24 2.66 12.92
CA THR A 128 0.96 1.69 13.78
C THR A 128 0.20 0.38 13.97
N ASP A 129 -1.13 0.43 14.05
CA ASP A 129 -1.94 -0.77 14.24
C ASP A 129 -2.06 -1.52 12.91
N ILE A 130 -2.39 -0.79 11.85
CA ILE A 130 -2.54 -1.34 10.49
C ILE A 130 -1.24 -1.94 9.97
N LEU A 131 -0.07 -1.33 10.21
CA LEU A 131 1.20 -1.83 9.67
C LEU A 131 1.61 -3.16 10.30
N LYS A 132 1.38 -3.36 11.60
CA LYS A 132 1.69 -4.60 12.31
C LYS A 132 0.81 -5.73 11.77
N THR A 133 -0.49 -5.47 11.65
CA THR A 133 -1.44 -6.40 11.05
C THR A 133 -1.11 -6.68 9.59
N ALA A 134 -0.79 -5.67 8.78
CA ALA A 134 -0.47 -5.85 7.36
C ALA A 134 0.80 -6.69 7.16
N LEU A 135 1.84 -6.48 7.97
CA LEU A 135 3.06 -7.26 7.91
C LEU A 135 2.83 -8.72 8.33
N PHE A 136 2.09 -8.95 9.42
CA PHE A 136 1.73 -10.30 9.85
C PHE A 136 0.82 -11.01 8.83
N PHE A 137 -0.17 -10.30 8.29
CA PHE A 137 -1.10 -10.85 7.31
C PHE A 137 -0.38 -11.20 6.00
N ALA A 138 0.60 -10.39 5.58
CA ALA A 138 1.45 -10.70 4.43
C ALA A 138 2.25 -11.99 4.61
N THR A 139 2.67 -12.35 5.82
CA THR A 139 3.33 -13.65 6.03
C THR A 139 2.39 -14.79 5.70
N LYS A 140 1.10 -14.68 6.03
CA LYS A 140 0.08 -15.68 5.71
C LYS A 140 -0.11 -15.81 4.19
N THR A 141 -0.21 -14.69 3.48
CA THR A 141 -0.55 -14.69 2.04
C THR A 141 0.63 -15.05 1.15
N GLU A 142 1.87 -14.77 1.60
CA GLU A 142 3.10 -15.18 0.91
C GLU A 142 3.61 -16.58 1.33
N ASN A 143 2.78 -17.37 2.02
CA ASN A 143 3.13 -18.70 2.52
C ASN A 143 4.40 -18.73 3.41
N HIS A 144 4.65 -17.65 4.14
CA HIS A 144 5.73 -17.55 5.12
C HIS A 144 5.17 -17.78 6.53
N TYR A 145 5.38 -18.96 7.08
CA TYR A 145 4.90 -19.26 8.44
C TYR A 145 5.66 -18.42 9.48
N PHE A 146 4.93 -17.55 10.18
CA PHE A 146 5.43 -16.80 11.34
C PHE A 146 4.42 -16.98 12.48
N ARG A 147 4.87 -17.56 13.60
CA ARG A 147 3.98 -17.75 14.76
C ARG A 147 3.62 -16.40 15.37
N LEU A 148 2.31 -16.13 15.53
CA LEU A 148 1.80 -14.85 16.03
C LEU A 148 2.44 -14.39 17.35
N THR A 149 2.61 -15.30 18.32
CA THR A 149 3.23 -14.96 19.61
C THR A 149 4.66 -14.48 19.41
N LYS A 150 5.47 -15.22 18.64
CA LYS A 150 6.85 -14.82 18.31
C LYS A 150 6.92 -13.52 17.54
N PHE A 151 5.95 -13.27 16.66
CA PHE A 151 5.85 -12.03 15.88
C PHE A 151 5.62 -10.84 16.82
N ALA A 152 4.63 -10.94 17.70
CA ALA A 152 4.30 -9.91 18.69
C ALA A 152 5.48 -9.64 19.65
N ASP A 153 6.10 -10.71 20.15
CA ASP A 153 7.26 -10.63 21.05
C ASP A 153 8.45 -9.93 20.38
N ALA A 154 8.73 -10.23 19.11
CA ALA A 154 9.86 -9.66 18.37
C ALA A 154 9.72 -8.16 18.06
N ILE A 155 8.49 -7.63 18.02
CA ILE A 155 8.22 -6.19 17.86
C ILE A 155 8.45 -5.45 19.19
N GLY A 156 8.18 -6.11 20.32
CA GLY A 156 8.19 -5.49 21.64
C GLY A 156 6.96 -4.60 21.89
N GLY A 157 6.44 -4.62 23.12
CA GLY A 157 5.29 -3.81 23.52
C GLY A 157 4.02 -4.04 22.69
N THR A 158 3.92 -5.18 22.02
CA THR A 158 2.80 -5.57 21.17
C THR A 158 2.32 -6.93 21.63
N LYS A 159 1.01 -7.08 21.80
CA LYS A 159 0.38 -8.35 22.12
C LYS A 159 -0.22 -8.98 20.86
N PRO A 160 -0.44 -10.31 20.85
CA PRO A 160 -1.16 -10.99 19.77
C PRO A 160 -2.52 -10.36 19.43
N GLU A 161 -3.26 -9.91 20.44
CA GLU A 161 -4.57 -9.25 20.29
C GLU A 161 -4.48 -7.94 19.48
N ASP A 162 -3.42 -7.15 19.64
CA ASP A 162 -3.23 -5.89 18.91
C ASP A 162 -3.08 -6.14 17.41
N VAL A 163 -2.41 -7.24 17.03
CA VAL A 163 -2.22 -7.63 15.64
C VAL A 163 -3.52 -8.16 15.03
N LEU A 164 -4.30 -8.91 15.80
CA LEU A 164 -5.57 -9.51 15.35
C LEU A 164 -6.74 -8.52 15.32
N ALA A 165 -6.68 -7.44 16.11
CA ALA A 165 -7.73 -6.44 16.21
C ALA A 165 -8.10 -5.83 14.85
N SER A 166 -7.08 -5.57 14.02
CA SER A 166 -7.27 -4.94 12.72
C SER A 166 -7.32 -5.93 11.56
N GLU A 167 -7.23 -7.25 11.78
CA GLU A 167 -7.09 -8.23 10.69
C GLU A 167 -8.32 -8.25 9.77
N PHE A 168 -9.53 -8.33 10.35
CA PHE A 168 -10.74 -8.30 9.55
C PHE A 168 -10.96 -6.93 8.89
N LEU A 169 -10.65 -5.84 9.60
CA LEU A 169 -10.71 -4.48 9.05
C LEU A 169 -9.78 -4.34 7.83
N LEU A 170 -8.54 -4.83 7.94
CA LEU A 170 -7.57 -4.82 6.86
C LEU A 170 -8.11 -5.62 5.67
N THR A 171 -8.57 -6.86 5.88
CA THR A 171 -9.08 -7.70 4.78
C THR A 171 -10.28 -7.08 4.06
N GLN A 172 -11.17 -6.40 4.80
CA GLN A 172 -12.26 -5.59 4.22
C GLN A 172 -11.72 -4.42 3.40
N GLY A 173 -10.76 -3.66 3.92
CA GLY A 173 -10.12 -2.55 3.20
C GLY A 173 -9.38 -3.01 1.93
N LEU A 174 -8.85 -4.23 1.93
CA LEU A 174 -8.25 -4.90 0.78
C LEU A 174 -9.27 -5.55 -0.16
N ARG A 175 -10.57 -5.41 0.11
CA ARG A 175 -11.66 -6.01 -0.66
C ARG A 175 -11.48 -7.53 -0.85
N PHE A 176 -10.88 -8.19 0.13
CA PHE A 176 -10.53 -9.62 0.09
C PHE A 176 -9.64 -10.02 -1.10
N THR A 177 -8.79 -9.10 -1.59
CA THR A 177 -7.91 -9.34 -2.73
C THR A 177 -6.44 -9.35 -2.30
N PHE A 178 -6.00 -10.56 -1.97
CA PHE A 178 -4.68 -10.81 -1.34
C PHE A 178 -3.58 -11.14 -2.35
N ASP A 179 -3.93 -11.49 -3.59
CA ASP A 179 -2.94 -11.69 -4.65
C ASP A 179 -2.30 -10.35 -5.05
N VAL A 180 -0.98 -10.25 -4.83
CA VAL A 180 -0.14 -9.12 -5.21
C VAL A 180 0.97 -9.64 -6.11
N ARG A 181 1.00 -9.17 -7.35
CA ARG A 181 2.08 -9.51 -8.29
C ARG A 181 3.22 -8.53 -8.17
N HIS A 182 4.37 -9.04 -7.77
CA HIS A 182 5.61 -8.30 -7.67
C HIS A 182 6.49 -8.40 -8.91
N PRO A 183 7.30 -7.37 -9.21
CA PRO A 183 8.23 -7.35 -10.34
C PRO A 183 9.51 -8.17 -10.10
N PHE A 184 9.73 -8.73 -8.91
CA PHE A 184 10.99 -9.41 -8.56
C PHE A 184 11.25 -10.63 -9.44
N ARG A 185 10.27 -11.52 -9.61
CA ARG A 185 10.42 -12.69 -10.48
C ARG A 185 10.55 -12.29 -11.95
N ALA A 186 9.89 -11.21 -12.36
CA ALA A 186 10.02 -10.67 -13.72
C ALA A 186 11.45 -10.18 -13.98
N LEU A 187 12.12 -9.60 -12.96
CA LEU A 187 13.51 -9.19 -13.07
C LEU A 187 14.42 -10.41 -13.27
N GLU A 188 14.28 -11.45 -12.45
CA GLU A 188 15.07 -12.68 -12.61
C GLU A 188 14.90 -13.29 -14.01
N GLY A 189 13.66 -13.35 -14.51
CA GLY A 189 13.38 -13.82 -15.87
C GLY A 189 14.03 -12.96 -16.96
N ALA A 190 13.95 -11.63 -16.84
CA ALA A 190 14.57 -10.72 -17.80
C ALA A 190 16.10 -10.80 -17.78
N ILE A 191 16.71 -10.99 -16.61
CA ILE A 191 18.15 -11.18 -16.47
C ILE A 191 18.60 -12.50 -17.08
N MET A 192 17.86 -13.59 -16.87
CA MET A 192 18.14 -14.87 -17.52
C MET A 192 18.10 -14.76 -19.05
N ASP A 193 17.08 -14.09 -19.59
CA ASP A 193 16.92 -13.88 -21.02
C ASP A 193 18.04 -13.00 -21.60
N LEU A 194 18.39 -11.90 -20.93
CA LEU A 194 19.53 -11.04 -21.28
C LEU A 194 20.87 -11.78 -21.26
N GLN A 195 21.10 -12.66 -20.28
CA GLN A 195 22.31 -13.48 -20.20
C GLN A 195 22.39 -14.47 -21.36
N ALA A 196 21.29 -15.17 -21.68
CA ALA A 196 21.23 -16.09 -22.81
C ALA A 196 21.45 -15.37 -24.14
N LEU A 197 20.82 -14.19 -24.33
CA LEU A 197 21.04 -13.33 -25.50
C LEU A 197 22.50 -12.87 -25.61
N SER A 198 23.16 -12.57 -24.48
CA SER A 198 24.57 -12.14 -24.49
C SER A 198 25.55 -13.21 -24.97
N LYS A 199 25.16 -14.48 -24.86
CA LYS A 199 25.94 -15.63 -25.31
C LYS A 199 25.56 -16.11 -26.72
N GLY A 200 24.46 -15.58 -27.28
CA GLY A 200 23.89 -16.06 -28.53
C GLY A 200 23.15 -17.40 -28.40
N ASP A 201 22.78 -17.80 -27.18
CA ASP A 201 22.18 -19.11 -26.88
C ASP A 201 20.71 -19.22 -27.35
N ILE A 202 20.04 -18.08 -27.57
CA ILE A 202 18.61 -18.03 -27.91
C ILE A 202 18.29 -16.98 -28.99
N PRO A 203 17.22 -17.18 -29.78
CA PRO A 203 16.70 -16.16 -30.69
C PRO A 203 16.02 -15.00 -29.94
N ALA A 204 15.86 -13.85 -30.60
CA ALA A 204 15.21 -12.67 -30.00
C ALA A 204 13.73 -12.92 -29.66
N LEU A 205 13.02 -13.61 -30.55
CA LEU A 205 11.59 -13.92 -30.44
C LEU A 205 11.37 -15.44 -30.50
N PRO A 206 10.27 -15.95 -29.92
CA PRO A 206 9.87 -17.35 -30.12
C PRO A 206 9.74 -17.64 -31.62
N ASN A 207 10.44 -18.66 -32.11
CA ASN A 207 10.54 -19.04 -33.53
C ASN A 207 11.20 -17.98 -34.44
N GLY A 208 11.92 -17.01 -33.89
CA GLY A 208 12.71 -16.04 -34.65
C GLY A 208 14.08 -16.56 -35.05
N GLU A 209 14.75 -15.82 -35.93
CA GLU A 209 16.17 -16.06 -36.26
C GLU A 209 17.09 -15.64 -35.10
N ALA A 210 18.34 -16.11 -35.15
CA ALA A 210 19.38 -15.65 -34.25
C ALA A 210 19.54 -14.13 -34.32
N VAL A 211 19.92 -13.49 -33.21
CA VAL A 211 20.05 -12.03 -33.15
C VAL A 211 21.20 -11.56 -34.05
N THR A 212 20.86 -11.00 -35.21
CA THR A 212 21.81 -10.42 -36.17
C THR A 212 21.79 -8.89 -36.03
N GLY A 213 22.70 -8.34 -35.23
CA GLY A 213 22.81 -6.90 -35.04
C GLY A 213 23.89 -6.50 -34.03
N PRO A 214 24.26 -5.20 -33.96
CA PRO A 214 25.22 -4.73 -32.99
C PRO A 214 24.67 -4.93 -31.57
N SER A 215 25.33 -5.79 -30.79
CA SER A 215 25.04 -5.97 -29.37
C SER A 215 25.83 -4.94 -28.53
N PRO A 216 25.30 -4.52 -27.38
CA PRO A 216 26.05 -3.65 -26.48
C PRO A 216 27.37 -4.30 -26.04
N GLN A 217 28.48 -3.55 -26.03
CA GLN A 217 29.75 -4.10 -25.54
C GLN A 217 29.66 -4.46 -24.05
N ASN A 218 30.45 -5.46 -23.62
CA ASN A 218 30.55 -5.92 -22.23
C ASN A 218 29.20 -6.37 -21.60
N MET A 219 28.34 -7.03 -22.39
CA MET A 219 26.98 -7.42 -21.97
C MET A 219 26.94 -8.12 -20.61
N GLU A 220 27.75 -9.16 -20.39
CA GLU A 220 27.72 -9.92 -19.13
C GLU A 220 27.94 -9.02 -17.90
N LYS A 221 28.89 -8.09 -17.98
CA LYS A 221 29.18 -7.14 -16.90
C LYS A 221 28.04 -6.13 -16.75
N ARG A 222 27.51 -5.59 -17.85
CA ARG A 222 26.38 -4.66 -17.85
C ARG A 222 25.13 -5.30 -17.25
N VAL A 223 24.77 -6.51 -17.68
CA VAL A 223 23.62 -7.27 -17.18
C VAL A 223 23.73 -7.52 -15.68
N ARG A 224 24.90 -7.97 -15.19
CA ARG A 224 25.14 -8.17 -13.75
C ARG A 224 25.01 -6.87 -12.94
N ASN A 225 25.56 -5.77 -13.45
CA ASN A 225 25.46 -4.46 -12.79
C ASN A 225 24.00 -3.94 -12.81
N ALA A 226 23.30 -4.13 -13.93
CA ALA A 226 21.92 -3.73 -14.09
C ALA A 226 21.00 -4.53 -13.16
N HIS A 227 21.24 -5.83 -13.00
CA HIS A 227 20.50 -6.70 -12.07
C HIS A 227 20.56 -6.17 -10.64
N GLY A 228 21.76 -5.88 -10.12
CA GLY A 228 21.94 -5.35 -8.77
C GLY A 228 21.16 -4.05 -8.55
N LYS A 229 21.40 -3.05 -9.41
CA LYS A 229 20.75 -1.73 -9.32
C LYS A 229 19.22 -1.81 -9.47
N ALA A 230 18.73 -2.57 -10.46
CA ALA A 230 17.30 -2.73 -10.68
C ALA A 230 16.64 -3.43 -9.49
N ARG A 231 17.27 -4.48 -8.94
CA ARG A 231 16.78 -5.19 -7.76
C ARG A 231 16.64 -4.25 -6.56
N ASP A 232 17.62 -3.38 -6.31
CA ASP A 232 17.58 -2.44 -5.20
C ASP A 232 16.49 -1.38 -5.41
N CYS A 233 16.34 -0.87 -6.63
CA CYS A 233 15.22 0.01 -7.02
C CYS A 233 13.85 -0.65 -6.79
N LEU A 234 13.68 -1.92 -7.14
CA LEU A 234 12.43 -2.65 -6.95
C LEU A 234 12.11 -2.91 -5.48
N LYS A 235 13.13 -3.10 -4.64
CA LYS A 235 12.99 -3.34 -3.20
C LYS A 235 12.74 -2.06 -2.39
N THR A 236 12.88 -0.90 -3.01
CA THR A 236 12.77 0.41 -2.35
C THR A 236 11.78 1.29 -3.10
N SER A 237 12.24 2.02 -4.11
CA SER A 237 11.47 3.03 -4.84
C SER A 237 10.15 2.50 -5.41
N ALA A 238 10.13 1.28 -5.97
CA ALA A 238 8.90 0.71 -6.51
C ALA A 238 7.82 0.46 -5.44
N LEU A 239 8.21 0.26 -4.18
CA LEU A 239 7.30 0.04 -3.06
C LEU A 239 6.84 1.37 -2.44
N LEU A 240 7.69 2.38 -2.47
CA LEU A 240 7.44 3.68 -1.82
C LEU A 240 6.76 4.71 -2.73
N THR A 241 6.82 4.53 -4.05
CA THR A 241 6.07 5.30 -5.05
C THR A 241 4.76 4.63 -5.43
N ASP A 242 3.89 5.32 -6.17
CA ASP A 242 2.62 4.78 -6.66
C ASP A 242 2.73 3.87 -7.90
N ALA A 243 3.92 3.37 -8.20
CA ALA A 243 4.19 2.57 -9.39
C ALA A 243 3.22 1.38 -9.55
N TYR A 244 2.89 0.68 -8.46
CA TYR A 244 1.98 -0.49 -8.47
C TYR A 244 0.53 -0.15 -8.84
N PHE A 245 0.12 1.11 -8.71
CA PHE A 245 -1.21 1.57 -9.08
C PHE A 245 -1.30 1.96 -10.55
N HIS A 246 -0.17 2.31 -11.19
CA HIS A 246 -0.17 2.89 -12.54
C HIS A 246 0.43 1.96 -13.59
N PHE A 247 1.26 1.01 -13.18
CA PHE A 247 2.06 0.20 -14.08
C PHE A 247 1.97 -1.29 -13.75
N THR A 248 2.13 -2.13 -14.76
CA THR A 248 2.18 -3.59 -14.59
C THR A 248 3.52 -4.01 -13.97
N PRO A 249 3.63 -5.20 -13.34
CA PRO A 249 4.90 -5.68 -12.81
C PRO A 249 6.02 -5.75 -13.86
N SER A 250 5.69 -6.09 -15.11
CA SER A 250 6.67 -6.07 -16.21
C SER A 250 7.13 -4.65 -16.54
N GLN A 251 6.21 -3.67 -16.61
CA GLN A 251 6.57 -2.27 -16.83
C GLN A 251 7.44 -1.70 -15.70
N ILE A 252 7.11 -2.00 -14.44
CA ILE A 252 7.91 -1.58 -13.27
C ILE A 252 9.31 -2.20 -13.30
N MET A 253 9.40 -3.49 -13.66
CA MET A 253 10.67 -4.19 -13.81
C MET A 253 11.54 -3.55 -14.89
N VAL A 254 10.98 -3.33 -16.09
CA VAL A 254 11.72 -2.71 -17.20
C VAL A 254 12.10 -1.27 -16.86
N ALA A 255 11.26 -0.52 -16.14
CA ALA A 255 11.57 0.83 -15.69
C ALA A 255 12.77 0.87 -14.72
N ALA A 256 12.85 -0.12 -13.81
CA ALA A 256 14.01 -0.29 -12.95
C ALA A 256 15.28 -0.63 -13.75
N LEU A 257 15.16 -1.45 -14.81
CA LEU A 257 16.27 -1.72 -15.74
C LEU A 257 16.68 -0.47 -16.54
N ILE A 258 15.75 0.35 -17.02
CA ILE A 258 16.06 1.63 -17.68
C ILE A 258 16.88 2.54 -16.75
N ASN A 259 16.48 2.63 -15.49
CA ASN A 259 17.20 3.41 -14.49
C ASN A 259 18.58 2.83 -14.15
N ALA A 260 18.77 1.52 -14.30
CA ALA A 260 20.03 0.84 -14.05
C ALA A 260 21.02 0.93 -15.23
N ASP A 261 20.51 0.71 -16.45
CA ASP A 261 21.24 0.74 -17.72
C ASP A 261 20.26 0.95 -18.90
N ARG A 262 20.18 2.19 -19.40
CA ARG A 262 19.24 2.58 -20.45
C ARG A 262 19.50 1.89 -21.78
N ASP A 263 20.74 1.96 -22.31
CA ASP A 263 21.01 1.44 -23.67
C ASP A 263 20.81 -0.08 -23.73
N LEU A 264 21.20 -0.81 -22.67
CA LEU A 264 20.98 -2.24 -22.58
C LEU A 264 19.49 -2.57 -22.63
N THR A 265 18.68 -1.81 -21.90
CA THR A 265 17.25 -2.03 -21.79
C THR A 265 16.51 -1.66 -23.07
N GLU A 266 16.87 -0.54 -23.71
CA GLU A 266 16.29 -0.14 -24.99
C GLU A 266 16.63 -1.14 -26.11
N TRP A 267 17.86 -1.64 -26.14
CA TRP A 267 18.27 -2.71 -27.05
C TRP A 267 17.44 -3.97 -26.80
N TYR A 268 17.31 -4.39 -25.54
CA TYR A 268 16.52 -5.56 -25.15
C TYR A 268 15.05 -5.44 -25.56
N ILE A 269 14.42 -4.30 -25.29
CA ILE A 269 13.04 -4.04 -25.70
C ILE A 269 12.93 -4.11 -27.22
N LYS A 270 13.83 -3.48 -27.98
CA LYS A 270 13.79 -3.52 -29.46
C LYS A 270 13.79 -4.94 -30.01
N LEU A 271 14.52 -5.87 -29.40
CA LEU A 271 14.52 -7.28 -29.81
C LEU A 271 13.20 -8.01 -29.54
N LYS A 272 12.44 -7.59 -28.52
CA LYS A 272 11.18 -8.23 -28.12
C LYS A 272 9.96 -7.72 -28.89
N PHE A 273 10.15 -6.82 -29.86
CA PHE A 273 9.08 -6.38 -30.76
C PHE A 273 9.38 -6.82 -32.20
N PRO A 274 8.38 -7.31 -32.95
CA PRO A 274 8.52 -7.52 -34.38
C PRO A 274 8.88 -6.21 -35.10
N ALA A 275 9.61 -6.30 -36.21
CA ALA A 275 10.01 -5.13 -37.00
C ALA A 275 8.82 -4.25 -37.48
N SER A 276 7.61 -4.83 -37.55
CA SER A 276 6.37 -4.15 -37.94
C SER A 276 5.60 -3.50 -36.78
N ALA A 277 6.03 -3.66 -35.52
CA ALA A 277 5.25 -3.28 -34.34
C ALA A 277 5.44 -1.82 -33.88
N GLY A 278 5.84 -0.91 -34.76
CA GLY A 278 6.33 0.42 -34.41
C GLY A 278 5.47 1.21 -33.40
N ALA A 279 4.15 1.26 -33.60
CA ALA A 279 3.26 2.00 -32.69
C ALA A 279 3.11 1.37 -31.28
N PRO A 280 2.81 0.06 -31.14
CA PRO A 280 2.86 -0.63 -29.85
C PRO A 280 4.18 -0.47 -29.09
N GLN A 281 5.31 -0.62 -29.78
CA GLN A 281 6.64 -0.51 -29.18
C GLN A 281 6.89 0.88 -28.59
N GLN A 282 6.61 1.94 -29.36
CA GLN A 282 6.76 3.33 -28.89
C GLN A 282 5.87 3.61 -27.67
N LYS A 283 4.64 3.09 -27.66
CA LYS A 283 3.74 3.24 -26.51
C LYS A 283 4.26 2.54 -25.26
N VAL A 284 4.83 1.35 -25.40
CA VAL A 284 5.46 0.62 -24.28
C VAL A 284 6.66 1.39 -23.75
N LEU A 285 7.57 1.83 -24.62
CA LEU A 285 8.72 2.64 -24.22
C LEU A 285 8.30 3.90 -23.47
N ALA A 286 7.37 4.69 -24.03
CA ALA A 286 6.86 5.90 -23.38
C ALA A 286 6.19 5.61 -22.01
N THR A 287 5.53 4.46 -21.86
CA THR A 287 4.92 4.05 -20.59
C THR A 287 5.99 3.69 -19.55
N VAL A 288 6.99 2.92 -19.96
CA VAL A 288 8.09 2.52 -19.09
C VAL A 288 8.95 3.74 -18.69
N GLU A 289 9.15 4.71 -19.57
CA GLU A 289 9.85 5.96 -19.24
C GLU A 289 9.11 6.77 -18.18
N LYS A 290 7.78 6.88 -18.28
CA LYS A 290 6.97 7.52 -17.23
C LYS A 290 7.12 6.79 -15.88
N CYS A 291 7.14 5.46 -15.91
CA CYS A 291 7.40 4.66 -14.72
C CYS A 291 8.82 4.89 -14.17
N ALA A 292 9.84 4.96 -15.04
CA ALA A 292 11.23 5.16 -14.66
C ALA A 292 11.45 6.54 -14.00
N VAL A 293 10.75 7.58 -14.48
CA VAL A 293 10.72 8.91 -13.85
C VAL A 293 10.11 8.83 -12.45
N MET A 294 8.94 8.20 -12.30
CA MET A 294 8.31 8.01 -10.99
C MET A 294 9.24 7.26 -10.02
N LEU A 295 9.91 6.20 -10.48
CA LEU A 295 10.86 5.44 -9.66
C LEU A 295 12.11 6.25 -9.26
N LYS A 296 12.38 7.41 -9.86
CA LYS A 296 13.48 8.29 -9.45
C LYS A 296 13.08 9.33 -8.40
N GLU A 297 11.79 9.50 -8.13
CA GLU A 297 11.30 10.44 -7.10
C GLU A 297 11.77 10.07 -5.70
N ILE A 298 12.07 8.78 -5.49
CA ILE A 298 12.57 8.25 -4.23
C ILE A 298 13.96 7.71 -4.45
N ASP A 299 14.95 8.37 -3.86
CA ASP A 299 16.30 7.83 -3.81
C ASP A 299 16.33 6.66 -2.81
N SER A 300 16.72 5.48 -3.29
CA SER A 300 16.89 4.27 -2.50
C SER A 300 17.86 4.41 -1.33
N SER A 301 18.73 5.42 -1.35
CA SER A 301 19.80 5.65 -0.38
C SER A 301 19.58 6.87 0.52
N SER A 302 18.53 7.68 0.28
CA SER A 302 18.32 8.91 1.05
C SER A 302 17.63 8.62 2.38
N GLU A 303 18.37 8.78 3.47
CA GLU A 303 17.79 8.99 4.80
C GLU A 303 16.94 10.28 4.81
N PRO A 304 15.79 10.30 5.52
CA PRO A 304 15.02 11.53 5.65
C PRO A 304 15.87 12.65 6.23
N SER A 305 15.89 13.80 5.56
CA SER A 305 16.58 15.00 5.99
C SER A 305 16.08 15.48 7.35
N ALA A 306 16.88 16.30 8.04
CA ALA A 306 16.46 16.90 9.32
C ALA A 306 15.14 17.70 9.19
N THR A 307 14.94 18.37 8.05
CA THR A 307 13.72 19.10 7.73
C THR A 307 12.52 18.16 7.61
N GLU A 308 12.65 17.06 6.87
CA GLU A 308 11.57 16.06 6.73
C GLU A 308 11.24 15.39 8.06
N LYS A 309 12.24 15.07 8.89
CA LYS A 309 12.02 14.53 10.23
C LYS A 309 11.24 15.50 11.12
N LYS A 310 11.55 16.79 11.06
CA LYS A 310 10.83 17.84 11.82
C LYS A 310 9.39 17.99 11.32
N GLU A 311 9.19 18.04 10.00
CA GLU A 311 7.87 18.11 9.38
C GLU A 311 7.02 16.90 9.79
N LEU A 312 7.56 15.69 9.66
CA LEU A 312 6.90 14.47 10.06
C LEU A 312 6.54 14.45 11.56
N GLY A 313 7.41 14.97 12.41
CA GLY A 313 7.14 15.16 13.83
C GLY A 313 5.94 16.09 14.09
N ALA A 314 5.81 17.17 13.32
CA ALA A 314 4.63 18.04 13.35
C ALA A 314 3.37 17.32 12.84
N LEU A 315 3.47 16.56 11.74
CA LEU A 315 2.34 15.79 11.20
C LEU A 315 1.85 14.71 12.16
N MET A 316 2.75 14.00 12.85
CA MET A 316 2.36 13.03 13.89
C MET A 316 1.62 13.70 15.05
N LYS A 317 2.04 14.90 15.47
CA LYS A 317 1.33 15.68 16.49
C LYS A 317 -0.04 16.14 15.99
N LYS A 318 -0.16 16.53 14.72
CA LYS A 318 -1.43 16.90 14.09
C LYS A 318 -2.37 15.69 14.01
N LEU A 319 -1.89 14.54 13.52
CA LEU A 319 -2.64 13.29 13.47
C LEU A 319 -3.18 12.89 14.85
N LYS A 320 -2.38 13.03 15.91
CA LYS A 320 -2.81 12.74 17.28
C LYS A 320 -4.00 13.61 17.72
N LYS A 321 -4.08 14.85 17.25
CA LYS A 321 -5.17 15.80 17.57
C LYS A 321 -6.42 15.56 16.73
N CYS A 322 -6.27 15.13 15.47
CA CYS A 322 -7.39 14.91 14.56
C CYS A 322 -7.74 13.42 14.37
N ARG A 323 -7.43 12.57 15.35
CA ARG A 323 -7.81 11.16 15.33
C ARG A 323 -9.29 11.01 15.68
N ASN A 324 -9.99 10.14 14.96
CA ASN A 324 -11.38 9.81 15.26
C ASN A 324 -11.47 9.13 16.65
N PRO A 325 -12.10 9.77 17.65
CA PRO A 325 -12.13 9.24 19.02
C PRO A 325 -12.90 7.92 19.13
N GLU A 326 -13.88 7.69 18.26
CA GLU A 326 -14.70 6.47 18.24
C GLU A 326 -13.95 5.27 17.64
N LYS A 327 -12.80 5.49 16.99
CA LYS A 327 -11.99 4.46 16.30
C LYS A 327 -10.59 4.29 16.88
N MET A 328 -10.33 4.85 18.07
CA MET A 328 -9.01 4.76 18.70
C MET A 328 -8.68 3.37 19.25
N ASP A 329 -9.65 2.71 19.88
CA ASP A 329 -9.46 1.39 20.51
C ASP A 329 -10.00 0.28 19.60
N LEU A 330 -9.13 -0.22 18.71
CA LEU A 330 -9.50 -1.29 17.78
C LEU A 330 -9.76 -2.62 18.49
N VAL A 331 -9.04 -2.90 19.58
CA VAL A 331 -9.22 -4.11 20.38
C VAL A 331 -10.59 -4.08 21.06
N GLY A 332 -10.92 -2.98 21.73
CA GLY A 332 -12.23 -2.78 22.34
C GLY A 332 -13.38 -2.83 21.33
N LEU A 333 -13.20 -2.22 20.15
CA LEU A 333 -14.19 -2.31 19.07
C LEU A 333 -14.40 -3.73 18.55
N GLN A 334 -13.32 -4.51 18.39
CA GLN A 334 -13.43 -5.91 17.98
C GLN A 334 -14.13 -6.75 19.06
N ARG A 335 -13.79 -6.52 20.33
CA ARG A 335 -14.41 -7.20 21.47
C ARG A 335 -15.90 -6.90 21.56
N ALA A 336 -16.29 -5.63 21.50
CA ALA A 336 -17.69 -5.22 21.53
C ALA A 336 -18.51 -5.78 20.36
N LYS A 337 -17.89 -5.92 19.17
CA LYS A 337 -18.53 -6.59 18.02
C LYS A 337 -18.77 -8.07 18.29
N ARG A 338 -17.78 -8.80 18.83
CA ARG A 338 -17.92 -10.23 19.16
C ARG A 338 -18.98 -10.46 20.24
N GLU A 339 -18.93 -9.70 21.32
CA GLU A 339 -19.91 -9.79 22.42
C GLU A 339 -21.34 -9.42 21.95
N GLY A 340 -21.46 -8.46 21.03
CA GLY A 340 -22.72 -8.14 20.36
C GLY A 340 -23.15 -9.14 19.28
N GLU A 341 -22.28 -10.06 18.85
CA GLU A 341 -22.60 -11.11 17.86
C GLU A 341 -23.12 -12.39 18.50
N GLU A 342 -22.78 -12.66 19.77
CA GLU A 342 -23.21 -13.83 20.54
C GLU A 342 -24.63 -13.70 21.14
N GLY A 343 -25.24 -12.51 21.10
CA GLY A 343 -26.63 -12.29 21.51
C GLY A 343 -27.65 -12.65 20.41
N ASN A 344 -28.56 -13.58 20.68
CA ASN A 344 -29.60 -14.02 19.74
C ASN A 344 -30.84 -13.09 19.74
N ASP A 345 -30.63 -11.77 19.81
CA ASP A 345 -31.68 -10.79 20.05
C ASP A 345 -32.13 -10.12 18.73
N GLU A 346 -33.44 -10.05 18.45
CA GLU A 346 -34.00 -9.40 17.24
C GLU A 346 -33.56 -7.93 17.08
N LYS A 347 -33.24 -7.27 18.19
CA LYS A 347 -32.67 -5.91 18.21
C LYS A 347 -31.29 -5.85 17.54
N ILE A 348 -30.49 -6.91 17.64
CA ILE A 348 -29.15 -7.01 17.04
C ILE A 348 -29.26 -7.21 15.54
N VAL A 349 -30.22 -8.01 15.07
CA VAL A 349 -30.50 -8.16 13.62
C VAL A 349 -30.97 -6.84 13.02
N LYS A 350 -31.87 -6.11 13.71
CA LYS A 350 -32.29 -4.76 13.30
C LYS A 350 -31.11 -3.77 13.31
N LYS A 351 -30.25 -3.81 14.32
CA LYS A 351 -29.02 -2.99 14.39
C LYS A 351 -28.07 -3.29 13.24
N ARG A 352 -27.84 -4.56 12.89
CA ARG A 352 -27.02 -4.96 11.72
C ARG A 352 -27.61 -4.48 10.41
N LYS A 353 -28.94 -4.53 10.25
CA LYS A 353 -29.62 -4.03 9.06
C LYS A 353 -29.49 -2.50 8.95
N LEU A 354 -29.65 -1.79 10.07
CA LEU A 354 -29.42 -0.35 10.17
C LEU A 354 -27.97 0.06 9.93
N GLU A 355 -26.99 -0.66 10.48
CA GLU A 355 -25.56 -0.41 10.22
C GLU A 355 -25.22 -0.69 8.76
N ARG A 356 -25.79 -1.73 8.13
CA ARG A 356 -25.59 -2.02 6.71
C ARG A 356 -26.25 -0.98 5.80
N GLU A 357 -27.42 -0.47 6.19
CA GLU A 357 -28.13 0.62 5.51
C GLU A 357 -27.43 1.98 5.71
N GLN A 358 -26.84 2.23 6.88
CA GLN A 358 -25.98 3.38 7.14
C GLN A 358 -24.69 3.29 6.33
N LEU A 359 -23.98 2.16 6.32
CA LEU A 359 -22.78 1.94 5.51
C LEU A 359 -23.04 2.08 3.99
N THR A 360 -24.26 1.83 3.53
CA THR A 360 -24.68 2.06 2.13
C THR A 360 -25.11 3.51 1.87
N LYS A 361 -25.69 4.22 2.85
CA LYS A 361 -26.03 5.65 2.76
C LYS A 361 -24.84 6.58 2.98
N GLU A 362 -23.83 6.17 3.75
CA GLU A 362 -22.63 6.93 4.12
C GLU A 362 -21.60 7.10 2.98
N GLY A 363 -22.00 6.77 1.74
CA GLY A 363 -21.14 6.68 0.57
C GLY A 363 -20.27 5.44 0.65
N GLU A 364 -20.18 4.68 -0.46
CA GLU A 364 -19.41 3.44 -0.54
C GLU A 364 -18.03 3.59 0.08
N VAL A 365 -17.89 3.11 1.32
CA VAL A 365 -16.62 2.99 2.05
C VAL A 365 -15.61 2.16 1.25
N PHE A 366 -16.08 1.42 0.23
CA PHE A 366 -15.35 0.44 -0.54
C PHE A 366 -15.32 0.71 -2.06
N GLY A 367 -15.70 1.92 -2.49
CA GLY A 367 -15.81 2.31 -3.91
C GLY A 367 -16.98 1.65 -4.65
N PRO A 368 -17.16 1.94 -5.95
CA PRO A 368 -18.27 1.43 -6.75
C PRO A 368 -18.42 -0.08 -6.63
N GLY A 369 -19.66 -0.52 -6.41
CA GLY A 369 -20.06 -1.92 -6.51
C GLY A 369 -19.44 -2.57 -7.75
N LEU A 370 -18.85 -3.76 -7.56
CA LEU A 370 -18.24 -4.51 -8.65
C LEU A 370 -19.28 -4.70 -9.75
N LYS A 371 -19.02 -4.16 -10.96
CA LYS A 371 -19.88 -4.43 -12.12
C LYS A 371 -19.92 -5.95 -12.29
N LYS A 372 -21.14 -6.51 -12.27
CA LYS A 372 -21.35 -7.92 -12.62
C LYS A 372 -20.76 -8.12 -14.03
N SER A 373 -19.82 -9.04 -14.16
CA SER A 373 -19.30 -9.45 -15.46
C SER A 373 -20.36 -10.21 -16.23
#